data_AF-A0A6G1SKH1-F1
#
_entry.id   AF-A0A6G1SKH1-F1
#
_cell.length_a   1.000
_cell.length_b   1.000
_cell.length_c   1.000
_cell.angle_alpha   90.00
_cell.angle_beta   90.00
_cell.angle_gamma   90.00
#
_symmetry.space_group_name_H-M   'P 1'
#
loop_
_entity.id
_entity.type
_entity.pdbx_description
1 polymer ?
#
loop_
_entity_poly.entity_id
_entity_poly.type
_entity_poly.pdbx_seq_one_letter_code
_entity_poly.pdbx_strand_id
1 'polypeptide(L)'
;MIDVYIKRTILYFAHFVLFLYLKLISIIPNFEWFPVSKKLRIPRHLALTFTDESNRLDLNSITDLICWCKQLGVKYITLYDDLGRLKAKQKELYRFLDYKASLIDDSTSNENEPTMMQLKHISYIKGLTILSRLDGRQKFVTDIKDLLKVEPAKIDLDLVQKHVGWTCDPELLIIFGFQQCLHGFPPWQLRLTEILSIPSHRNVTYRMFIDCLEKYSRTTQRLGA
;
A
#
# COMPACT_ATOMS: atom_id res chain seq x y z
N MET A 1 -31.74 -42.77 -30.24
CA MET A 1 -31.04 -41.67 -30.96
C MET A 1 -31.43 -40.29 -30.44
N ILE A 2 -32.73 -40.04 -30.17
CA ILE A 2 -33.26 -38.76 -29.65
C ILE A 2 -32.67 -38.37 -28.27
N ASP A 3 -32.50 -39.32 -27.35
CA ASP A 3 -31.98 -39.08 -25.99
C ASP A 3 -30.53 -38.53 -25.96
N VAL A 4 -29.68 -38.98 -26.88
CA VAL A 4 -28.28 -38.51 -26.98
C VAL A 4 -28.23 -37.05 -27.47
N TYR A 5 -29.15 -36.67 -28.34
CA TYR A 5 -29.24 -35.31 -28.88
C TYR A 5 -29.72 -34.34 -27.81
N ILE A 6 -30.74 -34.73 -27.03
CA ILE A 6 -31.27 -33.93 -25.92
C ILE A 6 -30.20 -33.68 -24.86
N LYS A 7 -29.45 -34.72 -24.46
CA LYS A 7 -28.34 -34.59 -23.49
C LYS A 7 -27.25 -33.63 -23.97
N ARG A 8 -26.91 -33.66 -25.26
CA ARG A 8 -25.94 -32.72 -25.86
C ARG A 8 -26.46 -31.29 -25.85
N THR A 9 -27.72 -31.07 -26.24
CA THR A 9 -28.32 -29.73 -26.24
C THR A 9 -28.37 -29.13 -24.83
N ILE A 10 -28.73 -29.92 -23.82
CA ILE A 10 -28.70 -29.49 -22.41
C ILE A 10 -27.29 -29.12 -21.98
N LEU A 11 -26.28 -29.93 -22.34
CA LEU A 11 -24.88 -29.64 -21.98
C LEU A 11 -24.36 -28.36 -22.63
N TYR A 12 -24.69 -28.11 -23.90
CA TYR A 12 -24.31 -26.87 -24.59
C TYR A 12 -25.02 -25.65 -23.99
N PHE A 13 -26.30 -25.79 -23.64
CA PHE A 13 -27.04 -24.74 -22.97
C PHE A 13 -26.45 -24.42 -21.58
N ALA A 14 -26.10 -25.45 -20.80
CA ALA A 14 -25.43 -25.26 -19.51
C ALA A 14 -24.07 -24.56 -19.64
N HIS A 15 -23.25 -24.94 -20.62
CA HIS A 15 -21.98 -24.25 -20.89
C HIS A 15 -22.19 -22.82 -21.37
N PHE A 16 -23.21 -22.55 -22.17
CA PHE A 16 -23.54 -21.21 -22.63
C PHE A 16 -23.98 -20.30 -21.48
N VAL A 17 -24.81 -20.81 -20.56
CA VAL A 17 -25.21 -20.10 -19.34
C VAL A 17 -24.01 -19.87 -18.43
N LEU A 18 -23.15 -20.87 -18.23
CA LEU A 18 -21.91 -20.72 -17.44
C LEU A 18 -20.96 -19.69 -18.07
N PHE A 19 -20.81 -19.71 -19.39
CA PHE A 19 -19.98 -18.76 -20.12
C PHE A 19 -20.52 -17.33 -20.00
N LEU A 20 -21.85 -17.15 -20.11
CA LEU A 20 -22.51 -15.86 -19.88
C LEU A 20 -22.31 -15.39 -18.44
N TYR A 21 -22.46 -16.28 -17.45
CA TYR A 21 -22.24 -15.98 -16.04
C TYR A 21 -20.80 -15.53 -15.78
N LEU A 22 -19.80 -16.23 -16.31
CA LEU A 22 -18.39 -15.85 -16.16
C LEU A 22 -18.05 -14.54 -16.87
N LYS A 23 -18.63 -14.28 -18.06
CA LYS A 23 -18.49 -12.99 -18.74
C LYS A 23 -19.16 -11.85 -17.99
N LEU A 24 -20.33 -12.08 -17.41
CA LEU A 24 -21.03 -11.07 -16.61
C LEU A 24 -20.20 -10.70 -15.37
N ILE A 25 -19.63 -11.69 -14.68
CA ILE A 25 -18.68 -11.46 -13.57
C ILE A 25 -17.43 -10.72 -14.04
N SER A 26 -16.92 -10.98 -15.25
CA SER A 26 -15.71 -10.29 -15.74
C SER A 26 -15.96 -8.87 -16.25
N ILE A 27 -17.21 -8.52 -16.60
CA ILE A 27 -17.60 -7.21 -17.13
C ILE A 27 -17.99 -6.24 -16.01
N ILE A 28 -18.49 -6.76 -14.89
CA ILE A 28 -18.71 -5.96 -13.69
C ILE A 28 -17.31 -5.68 -13.11
N PRO A 29 -16.78 -4.44 -13.13
CA PRO A 29 -15.63 -4.13 -12.30
C PRO A 29 -16.05 -4.50 -10.87
N ASN A 30 -15.16 -5.12 -10.09
CA ASN A 30 -15.36 -5.43 -8.66
C ASN A 30 -15.58 -4.14 -7.84
N PHE A 31 -16.66 -3.42 -8.11
CA PHE A 31 -17.19 -2.32 -7.35
C PHE A 31 -18.19 -2.93 -6.37
N GLU A 32 -17.66 -3.79 -5.51
CA GLU A 32 -18.40 -4.21 -4.34
C GLU A 32 -18.37 -3.03 -3.36
N TRP A 33 -19.45 -2.25 -3.37
CA TRP A 33 -19.72 -1.28 -2.30
C TRP A 33 -20.04 -2.08 -1.04
N PHE A 34 -19.00 -2.47 -0.30
CA PHE A 34 -19.18 -3.17 0.95
C PHE A 34 -19.42 -2.15 2.07
N PRO A 35 -20.49 -2.31 2.88
CA PRO A 35 -20.63 -1.56 4.09
C PRO A 35 -19.48 -1.97 5.01
N VAL A 36 -18.53 -1.06 5.24
CA VAL A 36 -17.50 -1.18 6.28
C VAL A 36 -18.24 -1.18 7.63
N SER A 37 -18.71 -2.36 8.06
CA SER A 37 -19.61 -2.52 9.22
C SER A 37 -18.91 -2.33 10.56
N LYS A 38 -17.61 -2.02 10.56
CA LYS A 38 -16.80 -1.70 11.73
C LYS A 38 -15.93 -0.48 11.43
N LYS A 39 -15.97 0.54 12.29
CA LYS A 39 -15.13 1.75 12.16
C LYS A 39 -13.66 1.32 12.04
N LEU A 40 -13.07 1.47 10.85
CA LEU A 40 -11.67 1.14 10.60
C LEU A 40 -10.77 2.15 11.32
N ARG A 41 -9.74 1.64 12.01
CA ARG A 41 -8.62 2.46 12.47
C ARG A 41 -7.69 2.68 11.28
N ILE A 42 -7.56 3.93 10.84
CA ILE A 42 -6.68 4.28 9.74
C ILE A 42 -5.31 4.69 10.32
N PRO A 43 -4.20 4.07 9.88
CA PRO A 43 -2.88 4.45 10.35
C PRO A 43 -2.52 5.84 9.82
N ARG A 44 -1.92 6.68 10.68
CA ARG A 44 -1.46 8.02 10.28
C ARG A 44 -0.33 7.94 9.24
N HIS A 45 0.53 6.93 9.39
CA HIS A 45 1.60 6.61 8.46
C HIS A 45 1.58 5.12 8.10
N LEU A 46 1.41 4.83 6.82
CA LEU A 46 1.42 3.48 6.26
C LEU A 46 2.69 3.27 5.41
N ALA A 47 3.45 2.22 5.70
CA ALA A 47 4.59 1.80 4.89
C ALA A 47 4.26 0.57 4.04
N LEU A 48 4.76 0.53 2.82
CA LEU A 48 4.60 -0.55 1.85
C LEU A 48 5.98 -1.02 1.40
N THR A 49 6.31 -2.29 1.62
CA THR A 49 7.62 -2.84 1.21
C THR A 49 7.48 -3.85 0.07
N PHE A 50 8.28 -3.65 -0.97
CA PHE A 50 8.31 -4.47 -2.18
C PHE A 50 9.66 -5.20 -2.23
N THR A 51 9.71 -6.39 -1.64
CA THR A 51 10.95 -7.16 -1.45
C THR A 51 10.98 -8.47 -2.22
N ASP A 52 9.97 -8.71 -3.06
CA ASP A 52 9.89 -9.88 -3.93
C ASP A 52 11.09 -9.95 -4.91
N GLU A 53 11.63 -11.16 -5.04
CA GLU A 53 12.75 -11.55 -5.91
C GLU A 53 12.36 -11.48 -7.40
N SER A 54 11.07 -11.38 -7.72
CA SER A 54 10.65 -11.14 -9.08
C SER A 54 11.12 -9.75 -9.56
N ASN A 55 11.93 -9.72 -10.62
CA ASN A 55 12.63 -8.51 -11.08
C ASN A 55 11.70 -7.39 -11.63
N ARG A 56 10.37 -7.52 -11.50
CA ARG A 56 9.38 -6.60 -12.05
C ARG A 56 8.43 -6.10 -10.97
N LEU A 57 8.62 -4.84 -10.61
CA LEU A 57 7.62 -4.05 -9.90
C LEU A 57 6.42 -3.78 -10.82
N ASP A 58 5.22 -3.98 -10.29
CA ASP A 58 3.99 -3.62 -10.99
C ASP A 58 3.56 -2.24 -10.53
N LEU A 59 3.93 -1.22 -11.32
CA LEU A 59 3.65 0.18 -10.97
C LEU A 59 2.15 0.49 -10.94
N ASN A 60 1.32 -0.24 -11.68
CA ASN A 60 -0.13 -0.03 -11.66
C ASN A 60 -0.70 -0.38 -10.29
N SER A 61 -0.39 -1.59 -9.80
CA SER A 61 -0.80 -2.04 -8.47
C SER A 61 -0.26 -1.13 -7.35
N ILE A 62 0.98 -0.66 -7.48
CA ILE A 62 1.57 0.28 -6.52
C ILE A 62 0.83 1.62 -6.54
N THR A 63 0.46 2.11 -7.72
CA THR A 63 -0.34 3.32 -7.89
C THR A 63 -1.73 3.16 -7.26
N ASP A 64 -2.39 2.01 -7.45
CA ASP A 64 -3.66 1.68 -6.80
C ASP A 64 -3.55 1.73 -5.26
N LEU A 65 -2.53 1.09 -4.69
CA LEU A 65 -2.29 1.10 -3.25
C LEU A 65 -2.12 2.53 -2.70
N ILE A 66 -1.37 3.38 -3.41
CA ILE A 66 -1.19 4.78 -3.03
C ILE A 66 -2.51 5.54 -3.08
N CYS A 67 -3.29 5.37 -4.15
CA CYS A 67 -4.62 5.97 -4.29
C CYS A 67 -5.55 5.54 -3.15
N TRP A 68 -5.60 4.24 -2.83
CA TRP A 68 -6.43 3.72 -1.72
C TRP A 68 -5.98 4.27 -0.37
N CYS A 69 -4.68 4.34 -0.10
CA CYS A 69 -4.17 4.97 1.12
C CYS A 69 -4.65 6.42 1.24
N LYS A 70 -4.59 7.20 0.15
CA LYS A 70 -5.04 8.59 0.15
C LYS A 70 -6.56 8.74 0.29
N GLN A 71 -7.34 7.92 -0.41
CA GLN A 71 -8.80 7.90 -0.30
C GLN A 71 -9.26 7.59 1.14
N LEU A 72 -8.52 6.75 1.87
CA LEU A 72 -8.79 6.45 3.28
C LEU A 72 -8.28 7.51 4.26
N GLY A 73 -7.59 8.55 3.79
CA GLY A 73 -7.07 9.63 4.63
C GLY A 73 -5.71 9.34 5.29
N VAL A 74 -4.93 8.39 4.77
CA VAL A 74 -3.56 8.14 5.25
C VAL A 74 -2.67 9.36 4.96
N LYS A 75 -2.11 9.95 6.02
CA LYS A 75 -1.37 11.20 5.93
C LYS A 75 0.02 11.00 5.30
N TYR A 76 0.75 9.98 5.76
CA TYR A 76 2.10 9.67 5.28
C TYR A 76 2.14 8.27 4.67
N ILE A 77 2.79 8.14 3.51
CA ILE A 77 2.96 6.88 2.79
C ILE A 77 4.45 6.70 2.52
N THR A 78 5.02 5.60 2.98
CA THR A 78 6.40 5.23 2.65
C THR A 78 6.40 4.02 1.72
N LEU A 79 7.01 4.15 0.55
CA LEU A 79 7.30 3.03 -0.34
C LEU A 79 8.74 2.61 -0.13
N TYR A 80 8.99 1.32 0.11
CA TYR A 80 10.32 0.77 0.28
C TYR A 80 10.57 -0.34 -0.73
N ASP A 81 11.69 -0.27 -1.44
CA ASP A 81 12.19 -1.33 -2.30
C ASP A 81 13.69 -1.44 -2.07
N ASP A 82 14.14 -2.61 -1.62
CA ASP A 82 15.50 -2.80 -1.14
C ASP A 82 16.55 -2.65 -2.25
N LEU A 83 16.18 -2.99 -3.48
CA LEU A 83 17.01 -2.85 -4.69
C LEU A 83 17.01 -1.44 -5.31
N GLY A 84 16.19 -0.50 -4.82
CA GLY A 84 16.13 0.88 -5.33
C GLY A 84 15.51 1.05 -6.73
N ARG A 85 14.86 0.00 -7.25
CA ARG A 85 14.07 -0.02 -8.50
C ARG A 85 12.95 1.03 -8.47
N LEU A 86 12.28 1.23 -7.33
CA LEU A 86 11.25 2.28 -7.22
C LEU A 86 11.81 3.69 -7.37
N LYS A 87 12.98 3.96 -6.79
CA LYS A 87 13.67 5.25 -6.97
C LYS A 87 14.06 5.44 -8.43
N ALA A 88 14.56 4.40 -9.11
CA ALA A 88 14.90 4.45 -10.52
C ALA A 88 13.66 4.74 -11.42
N LYS A 89 12.49 4.18 -11.05
CA LYS A 89 11.22 4.36 -11.77
C LYS A 89 10.34 5.49 -11.22
N GLN A 90 10.87 6.35 -10.37
CA GLN A 90 10.08 7.36 -9.66
C GLN A 90 9.31 8.29 -10.62
N LYS A 91 9.96 8.75 -11.70
CA LYS A 91 9.29 9.58 -12.73
C LYS A 91 8.12 8.86 -13.40
N GLU A 92 8.29 7.57 -13.68
CA GLU A 92 7.24 6.75 -14.28
C GLU A 92 6.08 6.57 -13.30
N LEU A 93 6.36 6.27 -12.03
CA LEU A 93 5.36 6.16 -10.97
C LEU A 93 4.51 7.44 -10.85
N TYR A 94 5.15 8.62 -10.82
CA TYR A 94 4.41 9.89 -10.78
C TYR A 94 3.52 10.09 -12.00
N ARG A 95 3.98 9.70 -13.20
CA ARG A 95 3.13 9.75 -14.40
C ARG A 95 1.89 8.86 -14.29
N PHE A 96 2.01 7.67 -13.70
CA PHE A 96 0.85 6.80 -13.43
C PHE A 96 -0.11 7.43 -12.41
N LEU A 97 0.43 8.09 -11.39
CA LEU A 97 -0.36 8.81 -10.39
C LEU A 97 -1.10 10.00 -11.01
N ASP A 98 -0.42 10.81 -11.83
CA ASP A 98 -1.01 11.94 -12.57
C ASP A 98 -2.13 11.48 -13.48
N TYR A 99 -1.91 10.40 -14.23
CA TYR A 99 -2.92 9.82 -15.11
C TYR A 99 -4.16 9.34 -14.34
N LYS A 100 -3.97 8.68 -13.19
CA LYS A 100 -5.13 8.28 -12.36
C LYS A 100 -5.84 9.47 -11.74
N ALA A 101 -5.11 10.53 -11.40
CA ALA A 101 -5.71 11.76 -10.89
C ALA A 101 -6.64 12.41 -11.93
N SER A 102 -6.19 12.53 -13.18
CA SER A 102 -6.99 13.13 -14.25
C SER A 102 -8.28 12.35 -14.53
N LEU A 103 -8.24 11.01 -14.45
CA LEU A 103 -9.44 10.18 -14.61
C LEU A 103 -10.49 10.41 -13.52
N ILE A 104 -10.05 10.72 -12.30
CA ILE A 104 -10.97 11.01 -11.20
C ILE A 104 -11.62 12.38 -11.43
N ASP A 105 -10.84 13.40 -11.80
CA ASP A 105 -11.35 14.75 -12.04
C ASP A 105 -12.45 14.78 -13.12
N ASP A 106 -12.26 14.06 -14.24
CA ASP A 106 -13.25 13.97 -15.33
C ASP A 106 -14.56 13.28 -14.91
N SER A 107 -14.53 12.42 -13.90
CA SER A 107 -15.69 11.67 -13.41
C SER A 107 -16.53 12.40 -12.36
N THR A 108 -16.01 13.47 -11.76
CA THR A 108 -16.61 14.16 -10.60
C THR A 108 -17.04 15.60 -10.89
N SER A 109 -17.91 15.78 -11.89
CA SER A 109 -18.64 17.04 -12.12
C SER A 109 -19.83 17.27 -11.17
N ASN A 110 -19.99 16.46 -10.10
CA ASN A 110 -21.03 16.64 -9.07
C ASN A 110 -20.39 16.87 -7.69
N GLU A 111 -20.46 18.12 -7.21
CA GLU A 111 -19.62 18.73 -6.16
C GLU A 111 -19.93 18.39 -4.69
N ASN A 112 -20.59 17.28 -4.36
CA ASN A 112 -21.22 17.15 -3.04
C ASN A 112 -20.56 16.22 -2.00
N GLU A 113 -19.30 15.76 -2.17
CA GLU A 113 -18.63 14.97 -1.12
C GLU A 113 -17.29 15.58 -0.60
N PRO A 114 -17.15 15.75 0.73
CA PRO A 114 -15.96 16.35 1.36
C PRO A 114 -14.71 15.43 1.33
N THR A 115 -14.88 14.13 1.07
CA THR A 115 -13.77 13.18 0.88
C THR A 115 -12.97 13.47 -0.39
N MET A 116 -13.59 14.14 -1.37
CA MET A 116 -13.07 14.33 -2.73
C MET A 116 -12.05 15.49 -2.83
N MET A 117 -12.11 16.48 -1.93
CA MET A 117 -11.19 17.64 -1.95
C MET A 117 -9.71 17.25 -1.74
N GLN A 118 -9.40 16.07 -1.21
CA GLN A 118 -8.03 15.62 -0.98
C GLN A 118 -7.35 15.03 -2.23
N LEU A 119 -8.10 14.73 -3.30
CA LEU A 119 -7.56 14.05 -4.49
C LEU A 119 -7.06 15.00 -5.59
N LYS A 120 -7.42 16.30 -5.52
CA LYS A 120 -7.08 17.32 -6.55
C LYS A 120 -5.59 17.64 -6.71
N HIS A 121 -4.70 17.05 -5.92
CA HIS A 121 -3.25 17.31 -5.92
C HIS A 121 -2.40 16.03 -5.85
N ILE A 122 -2.79 14.99 -6.58
CA ILE A 122 -1.98 13.76 -6.66
C ILE A 122 -0.62 13.99 -7.35
N SER A 123 -0.48 15.04 -8.16
CA SER A 123 0.80 15.40 -8.82
C SER A 123 1.92 15.81 -7.85
N TYR A 124 1.56 16.16 -6.62
CA TYR A 124 2.48 16.29 -5.51
C TYR A 124 1.84 15.65 -4.27
N ILE A 125 1.89 14.32 -4.20
CA ILE A 125 1.40 13.58 -3.04
C ILE A 125 2.19 13.98 -1.81
N LYS A 126 1.67 14.97 -1.07
CA LYS A 126 2.24 15.39 0.20
C LYS A 126 2.27 14.19 1.13
N GLY A 127 3.45 13.94 1.70
CA GLY A 127 3.69 12.83 2.60
C GLY A 127 3.97 11.49 1.92
N LEU A 128 4.16 11.44 0.59
CA LEU A 128 4.74 10.26 -0.07
C LEU A 128 6.27 10.30 0.02
N THR A 129 6.88 9.21 0.49
CA THR A 129 8.33 9.05 0.58
C THR A 129 8.73 7.73 -0.07
N ILE A 130 9.82 7.73 -0.85
CA ILE A 130 10.35 6.52 -1.50
C ILE A 130 11.74 6.25 -0.95
N LEU A 131 11.92 5.04 -0.42
CA LEU A 131 13.14 4.59 0.24
C LEU A 131 13.69 3.34 -0.44
N SER A 132 15.00 3.14 -0.26
CA SER A 132 15.71 1.92 -0.56
C SER A 132 16.57 1.50 0.61
N ARG A 133 17.31 0.39 0.44
CA ARG A 133 18.23 -0.11 1.47
C ARG A 133 19.28 0.92 1.91
N LEU A 134 19.67 1.84 1.02
CA LEU A 134 20.64 2.90 1.33
C LEU A 134 20.08 3.92 2.33
N ASP A 135 18.77 4.15 2.34
CA ASP A 135 18.10 5.04 3.30
C ASP A 135 17.80 4.36 4.64
N GLY A 136 18.06 3.05 4.75
CA GLY A 136 17.98 2.29 5.99
C GLY A 136 19.27 2.35 6.78
N ARG A 137 19.95 1.19 6.88
CA ARG A 137 21.14 1.03 7.74
C ARG A 137 22.27 1.98 7.40
N GLN A 138 22.53 2.22 6.11
CA GLN A 138 23.65 3.06 5.71
C GLN A 138 23.42 4.52 6.13
N LYS A 139 22.22 5.06 5.89
CA LYS A 139 21.83 6.38 6.37
C LYS A 139 21.88 6.46 7.89
N PHE A 140 21.34 5.47 8.60
CA PHE A 140 21.39 5.42 10.07
C PHE A 140 22.83 5.53 10.60
N VAL A 141 23.78 4.79 10.02
CA VAL A 141 25.19 4.87 10.42
C VAL A 141 25.77 6.26 10.16
N THR A 142 25.43 6.88 9.03
CA THR A 142 25.86 8.26 8.72
C THR A 142 25.30 9.25 9.74
N ASP A 143 24.01 9.18 10.04
CA ASP A 143 23.34 10.06 10.99
C ASP A 143 23.92 9.91 12.41
N ILE A 144 24.26 8.68 12.82
CA ILE A 144 24.94 8.42 14.09
C ILE A 144 26.37 8.98 14.10
N LYS A 145 27.14 8.84 13.01
CA LYS A 145 28.48 9.45 12.92
C LYS A 145 28.43 10.97 13.07
N ASP A 146 27.38 11.60 12.56
CA ASP A 146 27.15 13.03 12.75
C ASP A 146 26.77 13.35 14.20
N LEU A 147 25.95 12.53 14.83
CA LEU A 147 25.60 12.66 16.25
C LEU A 147 26.81 12.52 17.18
N LEU A 148 27.78 11.65 16.85
CA LEU A 148 29.01 11.46 17.64
C LEU A 148 29.91 12.69 17.69
N LYS A 149 29.64 13.73 16.91
CA LYS A 149 30.31 15.04 17.01
C LYS A 149 29.85 15.83 18.24
N VAL A 150 28.73 15.43 18.84
CA VAL A 150 28.18 16.02 20.07
C VAL A 150 28.82 15.34 21.29
N GLU A 151 28.97 16.10 22.38
CA GLU A 151 29.48 15.59 23.65
C GLU A 151 28.60 14.45 24.20
N PRO A 152 29.18 13.29 24.62
CA PRO A 152 28.40 12.12 25.02
C PRO A 152 27.38 12.37 26.14
N ALA A 153 27.70 13.26 27.09
CA ALA A 153 26.82 13.60 28.20
C ALA A 153 25.54 14.33 27.78
N LYS A 154 25.49 14.87 26.56
CA LYS A 154 24.33 15.58 26.00
C LYS A 154 23.47 14.68 25.10
N ILE A 155 23.88 13.43 24.89
CA ILE A 155 23.15 12.50 24.04
C ILE A 155 22.03 11.87 24.86
N ASP A 156 20.81 12.34 24.60
CA ASP A 156 19.58 11.74 25.09
C ASP A 156 18.76 11.12 23.95
N LEU A 157 17.65 10.47 24.29
CA LEU A 157 16.80 9.81 23.30
C LEU A 157 16.16 10.81 22.32
N ASP A 158 15.86 12.02 22.77
CA ASP A 158 15.24 13.06 21.94
C ASP A 158 16.22 13.58 20.88
N LEU A 159 17.48 13.76 21.25
CA LEU A 159 18.55 14.13 20.32
C LEU A 159 18.80 13.03 19.30
N VAL A 160 18.78 11.76 19.72
CA VAL A 160 18.86 10.63 18.78
C VAL A 160 17.66 10.64 17.84
N GLN A 161 16.44 10.74 18.36
CA GLN A 161 15.20 10.81 17.56
C GLN A 161 15.24 11.97 16.56
N LYS A 162 15.81 13.12 16.94
CA LYS A 162 15.99 14.27 16.05
C LYS A 162 16.95 13.99 14.89
N HIS A 163 17.99 13.19 15.11
CA HIS A 163 18.99 12.87 14.09
C HIS A 163 18.58 11.71 13.18
N VAL A 164 18.08 10.61 13.76
CA VAL A 164 17.82 9.35 13.03
C VAL A 164 16.34 9.06 12.80
N GLY A 165 15.47 9.72 13.55
CA GLY A 165 14.04 9.48 13.57
C GLY A 165 13.29 10.17 12.42
N TRP A 166 12.03 9.78 12.24
CA TRP A 166 11.13 10.43 11.29
C TRP A 166 10.15 11.33 12.02
N THR A 167 9.57 12.28 11.28
CA THR A 167 8.49 13.14 11.78
C THR A 167 7.27 12.33 12.25
N CYS A 168 7.04 11.18 11.61
CA CYS A 168 6.03 10.21 12.01
C CYS A 168 6.55 8.81 11.72
N ASP A 169 6.66 7.98 12.74
CA ASP A 169 6.95 6.56 12.55
C ASP A 169 5.76 5.88 11.85
N PRO A 170 5.97 4.84 11.02
CA PRO A 170 4.90 4.05 10.44
C PRO A 170 4.14 3.30 11.54
N GLU A 171 2.81 3.35 11.49
CA GLU A 171 1.96 2.61 12.43
C GLU A 171 1.59 1.23 11.87
N LEU A 172 1.55 1.12 10.55
CA LEU A 172 1.33 -0.13 9.82
C LEU A 172 2.36 -0.25 8.71
N LEU A 173 3.01 -1.41 8.64
CA LEU A 173 3.86 -1.83 7.54
C LEU A 173 3.23 -3.05 6.85
N ILE A 174 3.04 -2.97 5.53
CA ILE A 174 2.58 -4.08 4.71
C ILE A 174 3.75 -4.61 3.88
N ILE A 175 4.09 -5.87 4.08
CA ILE A 175 5.12 -6.59 3.33
C ILE A 175 4.50 -7.33 2.17
N PHE A 176 4.95 -7.03 0.95
CA PHE A 176 4.58 -7.78 -0.25
C PHE A 176 5.64 -8.85 -0.54
N GLY A 177 5.24 -10.12 -0.41
CA GLY A 177 6.10 -11.27 -0.65
C GLY A 177 5.84 -12.41 0.34
N PHE A 178 6.39 -13.59 0.04
CA PHE A 178 6.30 -14.76 0.90
C PHE A 178 7.28 -14.72 2.07
N GLN A 179 8.41 -14.03 1.92
CA GLN A 179 9.42 -13.92 2.97
C GLN A 179 8.98 -12.85 3.98
N GLN A 180 8.91 -13.23 5.26
CA GLN A 180 8.67 -12.30 6.37
C GLN A 180 9.98 -11.61 6.78
N CYS A 181 10.60 -10.92 5.83
CA CYS A 181 11.85 -10.20 6.04
C CYS A 181 11.68 -8.72 5.68
N LEU A 182 12.39 -7.86 6.40
CA LEU A 182 12.35 -6.41 6.19
C LEU A 182 13.39 -5.90 5.19
N HIS A 183 14.29 -6.77 4.71
CA HIS A 183 15.33 -6.49 3.71
C HIS A 183 16.18 -5.22 3.94
N GLY A 184 16.27 -4.77 5.19
CA GLY A 184 17.00 -3.55 5.56
C GLY A 184 16.13 -2.29 5.61
N PHE A 185 14.81 -2.42 5.76
CA PHE A 185 13.93 -1.32 6.13
C PHE A 185 14.48 -0.61 7.38
N PRO A 186 14.43 0.73 7.46
CA PRO A 186 14.91 1.52 8.59
C PRO A 186 14.42 0.98 9.96
N PRO A 187 15.30 0.42 10.81
CA PRO A 187 14.87 -0.31 11.99
C PRO A 187 14.37 0.60 13.12
N TRP A 188 14.92 1.82 13.24
CA TRP A 188 14.57 2.76 14.30
C TRP A 188 13.09 3.14 14.28
N GLN A 189 12.52 3.23 13.08
CA GLN A 189 11.15 3.60 12.80
C GLN A 189 10.13 2.50 13.15
N LEU A 190 10.57 1.26 13.37
CA LEU A 190 9.68 0.11 13.51
C LEU A 190 9.24 -0.21 14.94
N ARG A 191 9.63 0.62 15.92
CA ARG A 191 9.46 0.35 17.36
C ARG A 191 8.04 -0.08 17.79
N LEU A 192 7.01 0.48 17.15
CA LEU A 192 5.59 0.23 17.45
C LEU A 192 4.79 -0.06 16.18
N THR A 193 5.46 -0.41 15.09
CA THR A 193 4.80 -0.64 13.80
C THR A 193 4.17 -2.03 13.79
N GLU A 194 2.88 -2.11 13.47
CA GLU A 194 2.24 -3.39 13.17
C GLU A 194 2.74 -3.88 11.81
N ILE A 195 3.18 -5.13 11.71
CA ILE A 195 3.71 -5.71 10.47
C ILE A 195 2.73 -6.78 9.96
N LEU A 196 2.16 -6.53 8.80
CA LEU A 196 1.28 -7.46 8.10
C LEU A 196 1.88 -7.82 6.74
N SER A 197 1.46 -8.95 6.18
CA SER A 197 1.93 -9.39 4.86
C SER A 197 0.80 -9.65 3.89
N ILE A 198 1.09 -9.38 2.62
CA ILE A 198 0.30 -9.77 1.46
C ILE A 198 1.23 -10.58 0.55
N PRO A 199 0.82 -11.76 0.02
CA PRO A 199 1.72 -12.64 -0.73
C PRO A 199 2.40 -11.98 -1.94
N SER A 200 1.72 -11.06 -2.62
CA SER A 200 2.27 -10.32 -3.75
C SER A 200 1.61 -8.95 -3.88
N HIS A 201 2.37 -7.96 -4.35
CA HIS A 201 1.81 -6.67 -4.76
C HIS A 201 1.10 -6.76 -6.11
N ARG A 202 1.37 -7.80 -6.91
CA ARG A 202 0.76 -7.98 -8.23
C ARG A 202 -0.68 -8.44 -8.09
N ASN A 203 -1.58 -7.85 -8.86
CA ASN A 203 -3.02 -8.12 -8.78
C ASN A 203 -3.57 -7.99 -7.36
N VAL A 204 -2.97 -7.11 -6.54
CA VAL A 204 -3.51 -6.80 -5.22
C VAL A 204 -4.89 -6.20 -5.41
N THR A 205 -5.88 -6.75 -4.72
CA THR A 205 -7.24 -6.23 -4.76
C THR A 205 -7.49 -5.28 -3.60
N TYR A 206 -8.45 -4.39 -3.76
CA TYR A 206 -8.88 -3.50 -2.68
C TYR A 206 -9.30 -4.30 -1.44
N ARG A 207 -9.96 -5.46 -1.61
CA ARG A 207 -10.37 -6.32 -0.49
C ARG A 207 -9.17 -6.82 0.32
N MET A 208 -8.11 -7.30 -0.34
CA MET A 208 -6.89 -7.75 0.35
C MET A 208 -6.25 -6.62 1.17
N PHE A 209 -6.26 -5.40 0.63
CA PHE A 209 -5.76 -4.23 1.34
C PHE A 209 -6.63 -3.86 2.55
N ILE A 210 -7.96 -3.86 2.40
CA ILE A 210 -8.91 -3.64 3.49
C ILE A 210 -8.79 -4.71 4.58
N ASP A 211 -8.60 -5.98 4.21
CA ASP A 211 -8.39 -7.06 5.18
C ASP A 211 -7.17 -6.78 6.09
N CYS A 212 -6.09 -6.23 5.55
CA CYS A 212 -4.94 -5.78 6.34
C CYS A 212 -5.32 -4.65 7.29
N LEU A 213 -6.08 -3.65 6.84
CA LEU A 213 -6.52 -2.55 7.69
C LEU A 213 -7.50 -2.99 8.78
N GLU A 214 -8.38 -3.95 8.49
CA GLU A 214 -9.26 -4.53 9.49
C GLU A 214 -8.46 -5.31 10.55
N LYS A 215 -7.43 -6.06 10.15
CA LYS A 215 -6.50 -6.72 11.09
C LYS A 215 -5.80 -5.70 11.97
N TYR A 216 -5.21 -4.67 11.38
CA TYR A 216 -4.60 -3.56 12.11
C TYR A 216 -5.58 -2.90 13.09
N SER A 217 -6.85 -2.71 12.68
CA SER A 217 -7.90 -2.14 13.53
C SER A 217 -8.26 -3.01 14.73
N ARG A 218 -8.08 -4.34 14.62
CA ARG A 218 -8.32 -5.30 15.70
C ARG A 218 -7.13 -5.40 16.66
N THR A 219 -5.93 -5.00 16.25
CA THR A 219 -4.73 -5.05 17.10
C THR A 219 -4.75 -3.97 18.19
N THR A 220 -4.57 -4.41 19.44
CA THR A 220 -4.45 -3.53 20.62
C THR A 220 -2.98 -3.41 21.04
N GLN A 221 -2.46 -2.19 21.10
CA GLN A 221 -1.10 -1.93 21.60
C GLN A 221 -1.12 -1.77 23.12
N ARG A 222 -0.43 -2.66 23.85
CA ARG A 222 -0.40 -2.66 25.32
C ARG A 222 0.66 -1.75 25.93
N LEU A 223 1.62 -1.27 25.13
CA LEU A 223 2.67 -0.33 25.53
C LEU A 223 3.41 -0.72 26.83
N GLY A 224 3.57 -2.03 27.07
CA GLY A 224 4.28 -2.55 28.25
C GLY A 224 3.47 -2.58 29.56
N ALA A 225 2.15 -2.38 29.49
CA ALA A 225 1.21 -2.58 30.61
C ALA A 225 0.84 -4.06 30.82
#